data_AF-A0A7S2H488-F1
#
_entry.id   AF-A0A7S2H488-F1
#
_cell.length_a   1.000
_cell.length_b   1.000
_cell.length_c   1.000
_cell.angle_alpha   90.00
_cell.angle_beta   90.00
_cell.angle_gamma   90.00
#
_symmetry.space_group_name_H-M   'P 1'
#
loop_
_entity.id
_entity.type
_entity.pdbx_description
1 polymer ?
#
loop_
_entity_poly.entity_id
_entity_poly.type
_entity_poly.pdbx_seq_one_letter_code
_entity_poly.pdbx_strand_id
1 'polypeptide(L)'
;DASKLKDLYLDGNKLTGKVPADLCRPEINEDFFASVSDDEDRNYCDSIACPVNTAAFEGVFPCSPCESDFYNPYLGRYGECIDLNERDILKKFYEITSMSNSWKGEVNWDDDTLSTCDYTGITCDSNDHVIGIELSDRGLTGTLIDEIGFLEYLQVLDLSDNELQGFVPSDLRWAPLKKLDISGNKLKGIVPPALCLKQDVNGNGEGGDYNCERFACPVGTYSTTGWYNGGSSKCKPCDGALPYLGQKTCSPYSMPHVTNREKGQDLGPIFVGITAFVVASLSILLFSLVSSMRKRREGSKLLPQSEIESHEFQPNTIGVSDLPGSENQALTRHWEIGD
;
A
#
# COMPACT_ATOMS: atom_id res chain seq x y z
N ASP A 1 11.37 22.60 -24.09
CA ASP A 1 12.14 23.77 -23.68
C ASP A 1 11.93 23.96 -22.19
N ALA A 2 12.85 23.45 -21.37
CA ALA A 2 12.70 23.45 -19.91
C ALA A 2 12.76 24.88 -19.31
N SER A 3 13.14 25.89 -20.10
CA SER A 3 13.26 27.28 -19.65
C SER A 3 11.91 27.99 -19.39
N LYS A 4 10.78 27.32 -19.61
CA LYS A 4 9.43 27.84 -19.32
C LYS A 4 8.79 27.19 -18.09
N LEU A 5 9.43 26.16 -17.53
CA LEU A 5 8.90 25.47 -16.35
C LEU A 5 9.10 26.37 -15.13
N LYS A 6 8.00 26.63 -14.41
CA LYS A 6 7.98 27.47 -13.21
C LYS A 6 7.58 26.68 -11.97
N ASP A 7 6.68 25.74 -12.14
CA ASP A 7 6.16 24.92 -11.04
C ASP A 7 6.45 23.44 -11.33
N LEU A 8 7.15 22.77 -10.42
CA LEU A 8 7.42 21.33 -10.51
C LEU A 8 7.49 20.71 -9.11
N TYR A 9 6.58 19.78 -8.85
CA TYR A 9 6.48 19.08 -7.58
C TYR A 9 6.58 17.58 -7.80
N LEU A 10 7.50 16.92 -7.09
CA LEU A 10 7.72 15.46 -7.16
C LEU A 10 7.40 14.76 -5.84
N ASP A 11 6.86 15.48 -4.85
CA ASP A 11 6.46 14.95 -3.55
C ASP A 11 5.29 13.96 -3.63
N GLY A 12 5.07 13.24 -2.54
CA GLY A 12 3.97 12.27 -2.42
C GLY A 12 4.10 11.04 -3.33
N ASN A 13 5.27 10.86 -3.96
CA ASN A 13 5.58 9.73 -4.81
C ASN A 13 6.55 8.75 -4.13
N LYS A 14 6.71 7.55 -4.70
CA LYS A 14 7.74 6.56 -4.32
C LYS A 14 8.99 6.69 -5.22
N LEU A 15 9.31 7.93 -5.61
CA LEU A 15 10.50 8.20 -6.41
C LEU A 15 11.74 8.07 -5.53
N THR A 16 12.85 7.68 -6.15
CA THR A 16 14.10 7.39 -5.45
C THR A 16 15.27 8.00 -6.22
N GLY A 17 16.41 8.17 -5.57
CA GLY A 17 17.58 8.82 -6.18
C GLY A 17 17.62 10.30 -5.85
N LYS A 18 17.99 11.14 -6.83
CA LYS A 18 18.11 12.59 -6.65
C LYS A 18 17.31 13.31 -7.72
N VAL A 19 16.82 14.51 -7.40
CA VAL A 19 16.33 15.45 -8.41
C VAL A 19 17.48 15.72 -9.40
N PRO A 20 17.27 15.56 -10.71
CA PRO A 20 18.27 15.90 -11.72
C PRO A 20 18.77 17.33 -11.55
N ALA A 21 20.10 17.51 -11.53
CA ALA A 21 20.72 18.80 -11.22
C ALA A 21 20.34 19.92 -12.21
N ASP A 22 20.00 19.55 -13.44
CA ASP A 22 19.52 20.47 -14.47
C ASP A 22 18.11 21.01 -14.21
N LEU A 23 17.36 20.42 -13.28
CA LEU A 23 16.07 20.93 -12.81
C LEU A 23 16.20 21.82 -11.57
N CYS A 24 17.30 21.75 -10.82
CA CYS A 24 17.49 22.51 -9.59
C CYS A 24 17.88 23.97 -9.89
N ARG A 25 16.93 24.77 -10.33
CA ARG A 25 17.17 26.15 -10.80
C ARG A 25 16.31 27.17 -10.05
N PRO A 26 16.77 28.42 -9.90
CA PRO A 26 16.03 29.47 -9.20
C PRO A 26 14.68 29.82 -9.83
N GLU A 27 14.49 29.57 -11.12
CA GLU A 27 13.23 29.87 -11.80
C GLU A 27 12.09 28.89 -11.46
N ILE A 28 12.40 27.75 -10.83
CA ILE A 28 11.44 26.71 -10.46
C ILE A 28 11.10 26.83 -8.97
N ASN A 29 9.80 26.93 -8.66
CA ASN A 29 9.25 27.06 -7.31
C ASN A 29 9.93 28.22 -6.53
N GLU A 30 10.14 29.35 -7.21
CA GLU A 30 10.84 30.53 -6.66
C GLU A 30 10.15 31.08 -5.39
N ASP A 31 8.83 30.94 -5.32
CA ASP A 31 7.98 31.40 -4.22
C ASP A 31 8.35 30.78 -2.87
N PHE A 32 8.90 29.55 -2.84
CA PHE A 32 9.38 28.90 -1.61
C PHE A 32 10.55 29.62 -0.94
N PHE A 33 11.34 30.37 -1.69
CA PHE A 33 12.53 31.06 -1.18
C PHE A 33 12.33 32.56 -1.00
N ALA A 34 11.11 33.08 -1.21
CA ALA A 34 10.82 34.52 -1.13
C ALA A 34 11.11 35.16 0.25
N SER A 35 11.13 34.35 1.32
CA SER A 35 11.42 34.76 2.69
C SER A 35 12.80 34.35 3.20
N VAL A 36 13.57 33.60 2.40
CA VAL A 36 14.91 33.11 2.75
C VAL A 36 15.93 34.17 2.33
N SER A 37 16.90 34.50 3.17
CA SER A 37 17.91 35.50 2.82
C SER A 37 18.78 35.05 1.64
N ASP A 38 19.32 35.98 0.83
CA ASP A 38 20.21 35.65 -0.29
C ASP A 38 21.58 35.11 0.17
N ASP A 39 21.89 35.23 1.46
CA ASP A 39 23.14 34.79 2.08
C ASP A 39 23.09 33.33 2.59
N GLU A 40 21.92 32.67 2.51
CA GLU A 40 21.76 31.24 2.84
C GLU A 40 21.93 30.37 1.58
N ASP A 41 22.66 29.26 1.69
CA ASP A 41 22.86 28.29 0.60
C ASP A 41 21.51 27.65 0.19
N ARG A 42 20.79 28.29 -0.73
CA ARG A 42 19.51 27.80 -1.27
C ARG A 42 19.76 26.57 -2.13
N ASN A 43 19.26 25.43 -1.68
CA ASN A 43 19.21 24.23 -2.50
C ASN A 43 17.89 24.18 -3.29
N TYR A 44 17.89 24.67 -4.52
CA TYR A 44 16.72 24.68 -5.40
C TYR A 44 16.18 23.29 -5.75
N CYS A 45 16.92 22.20 -5.47
CA CYS A 45 16.35 20.85 -5.60
C CYS A 45 15.28 20.59 -4.54
N ASP A 46 15.45 21.17 -3.34
CA ASP A 46 14.60 20.87 -2.19
C ASP A 46 13.21 21.48 -2.35
N SER A 47 13.05 22.54 -3.15
CA SER A 47 11.74 23.08 -3.52
C SER A 47 10.97 22.16 -4.47
N ILE A 48 11.63 21.24 -5.17
CA ILE A 48 10.99 20.26 -6.07
C ILE A 48 10.60 18.99 -5.31
N ALA A 49 11.51 18.50 -4.46
CA ALA A 49 11.29 17.37 -3.57
C ALA A 49 12.41 17.28 -2.53
N CYS A 50 12.03 17.08 -1.26
CA CYS A 50 12.99 16.81 -0.21
C CYS A 50 13.85 15.57 -0.52
N PRO A 51 15.16 15.61 -0.27
CA PRO A 51 16.04 14.49 -0.52
C PRO A 51 15.72 13.31 0.40
N VAL A 52 16.22 12.13 0.02
CA VAL A 52 16.20 10.94 0.89
C VAL A 52 16.80 11.27 2.27
N ASN A 53 16.28 10.62 3.30
CA ASN A 53 16.59 10.84 4.72
C ASN A 53 16.23 12.25 5.24
N THR A 54 15.38 12.97 4.54
CA THR A 54 14.73 14.20 5.02
C THR A 54 13.23 14.13 4.74
N ALA A 55 12.41 14.86 5.48
CA ALA A 55 10.98 14.97 5.22
C ALA A 55 10.50 16.39 5.48
N ALA A 56 9.34 16.72 4.91
CA ALA A 56 8.66 17.98 5.15
C ALA A 56 7.16 17.75 5.09
N PHE A 57 6.39 18.64 5.71
CA PHE A 57 4.93 18.53 5.71
C PHE A 57 4.37 18.37 4.28
N GLU A 58 4.86 19.16 3.32
CA GLU A 58 4.46 19.09 1.91
C GLU A 58 5.43 18.24 1.06
N GLY A 59 6.43 17.59 1.65
CA GLY A 59 7.46 16.86 0.92
C GLY A 59 8.39 17.73 0.06
N VAL A 60 8.28 19.05 0.17
CA VAL A 60 9.20 20.03 -0.42
C VAL A 60 9.70 20.96 0.69
N PHE A 61 10.71 21.78 0.38
CA PHE A 61 11.33 22.72 1.32
C PHE A 61 10.34 23.42 2.26
N PRO A 62 10.66 23.60 3.56
CA PRO A 62 11.91 23.29 4.24
C PRO A 62 12.03 21.81 4.67
N CYS A 63 13.11 21.16 4.24
CA CYS A 63 13.35 19.75 4.52
C CYS A 63 14.05 19.58 5.87
N SER A 64 13.47 18.75 6.74
CA SER A 64 14.06 18.38 8.02
C SER A 64 14.74 17.01 7.92
N PRO A 65 15.98 16.84 8.41
CA PRO A 65 16.61 15.53 8.45
C PRO A 65 15.84 14.58 9.36
N CYS A 66 15.82 13.29 9.01
CA CYS A 66 15.26 12.28 9.88
C CYS A 66 16.11 12.11 11.15
N GLU A 67 15.46 11.85 12.29
CA GLU A 67 16.12 11.44 13.53
C GLU A 67 16.74 10.04 13.40
N SER A 68 17.61 9.62 14.33
CA SER A 68 18.42 8.39 14.20
C SER A 68 17.61 7.11 13.97
N ASP A 69 16.37 7.10 14.44
CA ASP A 69 15.49 5.92 14.44
C ASP A 69 14.45 5.99 13.31
N PHE A 70 14.43 7.09 12.56
CA PHE A 70 13.50 7.32 11.48
C PHE A 70 14.23 7.41 10.15
N TYR A 71 13.61 6.90 9.09
CA TYR A 71 14.19 6.89 7.77
C TYR A 71 13.18 7.32 6.72
N ASN A 72 13.65 8.06 5.72
CA ASN A 72 12.89 8.34 4.52
C ASN A 72 13.65 7.86 3.27
N PRO A 73 13.16 6.83 2.58
CA PRO A 73 13.78 6.29 1.36
C PRO A 73 13.37 7.03 0.07
N TYR A 74 12.33 7.86 0.13
CA TYR A 74 11.68 8.43 -1.06
C TYR A 74 11.96 9.92 -1.21
N LEU A 75 12.10 10.37 -2.45
CA LEU A 75 12.11 11.80 -2.76
C LEU A 75 10.76 12.42 -2.45
N GLY A 76 10.80 13.55 -1.77
CA GLY A 76 9.65 14.37 -1.45
C GLY A 76 8.61 13.68 -0.58
N ARG A 77 9.07 13.00 0.46
CA ARG A 77 8.16 12.39 1.42
C ARG A 77 7.34 13.45 2.14
N TYR A 78 6.03 13.30 2.05
CA TYR A 78 5.04 14.04 2.80
C TYR A 78 5.06 13.67 4.29
N GLY A 79 4.97 14.67 5.15
CA GLY A 79 4.86 14.51 6.61
C GLY A 79 6.20 14.21 7.28
N GLU A 80 6.21 13.21 8.16
CA GLU A 80 7.36 12.83 8.98
C GLU A 80 8.08 11.61 8.40
N CYS A 81 9.35 11.43 8.78
CA CYS A 81 10.11 10.22 8.47
C CYS A 81 9.45 8.98 9.09
N ILE A 82 9.77 7.79 8.58
CA ILE A 82 9.14 6.53 9.00
C ILE A 82 10.02 5.87 10.07
N ASP A 83 9.43 5.44 11.19
CA ASP A 83 10.08 4.47 12.07
C ASP A 83 10.10 3.11 11.34
N LEU A 84 11.30 2.71 10.90
CA LEU A 84 11.53 1.49 10.13
C LEU A 84 12.25 0.43 10.96
N ASN A 85 12.02 0.39 12.28
CA ASN A 85 12.52 -0.74 13.04
C ASN A 85 11.96 -2.07 12.48
N GLU A 86 12.76 -3.15 12.52
CA GLU A 86 12.41 -4.42 11.89
C GLU A 86 11.07 -4.96 12.40
N ARG A 87 10.79 -4.80 13.70
CA ARG A 87 9.54 -5.25 14.33
C ARG A 87 8.32 -4.61 13.71
N ASP A 88 8.33 -3.30 13.50
CA ASP A 88 7.18 -2.58 12.95
C ASP A 88 6.95 -2.90 11.47
N ILE A 89 8.02 -3.12 10.70
CA ILE A 89 7.92 -3.64 9.33
C ILE A 89 7.26 -5.02 9.33
N LEU A 90 7.71 -5.93 10.21
CA LEU A 90 7.15 -7.27 10.32
C LEU A 90 5.68 -7.22 10.77
N LYS A 91 5.34 -6.46 11.81
CA LYS A 91 3.95 -6.26 12.26
C LYS A 91 3.06 -5.77 11.14
N LYS A 92 3.46 -4.70 10.44
CA LYS A 92 2.71 -4.14 9.33
C LYS A 92 2.51 -5.15 8.21
N PHE A 93 3.55 -5.92 7.87
CA PHE A 93 3.45 -6.97 6.87
C PHE A 93 2.46 -8.05 7.31
N TYR A 94 2.56 -8.51 8.56
CA TYR A 94 1.66 -9.49 9.14
C TYR A 94 0.21 -8.98 9.12
N GLU A 95 -0.06 -7.80 9.66
CA GLU A 95 -1.40 -7.20 9.65
C GLU A 95 -2.01 -7.17 8.25
N ILE A 96 -1.26 -6.75 7.23
CA ILE A 96 -1.81 -6.63 5.87
C ILE A 96 -2.03 -8.00 5.22
N THR A 97 -1.26 -9.03 5.60
CA THR A 97 -1.22 -10.30 4.86
C THR A 97 -1.81 -11.51 5.59
N SER A 98 -1.99 -11.44 6.90
CA SER A 98 -2.51 -12.53 7.74
C SER A 98 -3.95 -12.30 8.23
N MET A 99 -4.55 -11.15 7.90
CA MET A 99 -5.89 -10.75 8.36
C MET A 99 -7.05 -11.65 7.90
N SER A 100 -6.84 -12.46 6.86
CA SER A 100 -7.75 -13.55 6.56
C SER A 100 -7.47 -14.69 7.56
N ASN A 101 -8.50 -15.31 8.13
CA ASN A 101 -8.39 -16.50 9.01
C ASN A 101 -7.72 -17.73 8.34
N SER A 102 -7.00 -17.55 7.23
CA SER A 102 -6.21 -18.50 6.48
C SER A 102 -4.75 -18.58 6.94
N TRP A 103 -4.26 -17.65 7.78
CA TRP A 103 -2.90 -17.72 8.33
C TRP A 103 -2.63 -19.07 9.00
N LYS A 104 -1.52 -19.71 8.61
CA LYS A 104 -1.08 -21.01 9.13
C LYS A 104 0.23 -20.90 9.92
N GLY A 105 0.29 -20.05 10.93
CA GLY A 105 1.43 -19.94 11.84
C GLY A 105 1.10 -20.30 13.28
N GLU A 106 2.13 -20.68 14.05
CA GLU A 106 1.99 -21.03 15.48
C GLU A 106 2.15 -19.80 16.38
N VAL A 107 3.05 -18.90 15.98
CA VAL A 107 3.41 -17.66 16.68
C VAL A 107 3.16 -16.48 15.74
N ASN A 108 2.27 -15.58 16.17
CA ASN A 108 1.90 -14.37 15.44
C ASN A 108 2.93 -13.27 15.62
N TRP A 109 2.94 -12.31 14.70
CA TRP A 109 3.94 -11.26 14.66
C TRP A 109 3.46 -9.95 15.31
N ASP A 110 2.34 -9.99 16.04
CA ASP A 110 1.73 -8.87 16.76
C ASP A 110 1.94 -8.94 18.27
N ASP A 111 2.74 -9.90 18.75
CA ASP A 111 3.10 -10.03 20.18
C ASP A 111 4.38 -9.25 20.50
N ASP A 112 4.21 -8.14 21.23
CA ASP A 112 5.29 -7.27 21.70
C ASP A 112 6.14 -7.85 22.83
N THR A 113 5.72 -8.95 23.44
CA THR A 113 6.46 -9.61 24.50
C THR A 113 7.51 -10.58 23.99
N LEU A 114 7.42 -10.98 22.71
CA LEU A 114 8.32 -11.93 22.07
C LEU A 114 9.43 -11.23 21.30
N SER A 115 10.57 -11.90 21.16
CA SER A 115 11.57 -11.50 20.17
C SER A 115 10.98 -11.68 18.76
N THR A 116 11.33 -10.78 17.84
CA THR A 116 11.00 -10.94 16.42
C THR A 116 11.53 -12.26 15.86
N CYS A 117 12.62 -12.77 16.42
CA CYS A 117 13.24 -14.04 16.05
C CYS A 117 12.41 -15.28 16.46
N ASP A 118 11.45 -15.13 17.37
CA ASP A 118 10.56 -16.21 17.80
C ASP A 118 9.29 -16.30 16.94
N TYR A 119 9.07 -15.32 16.07
CA TYR A 119 7.92 -15.28 15.18
C TYR A 119 7.96 -16.42 14.16
N THR A 120 6.78 -16.94 13.80
CA THR A 120 6.70 -18.04 12.83
C THR A 120 7.34 -17.63 11.51
N GLY A 121 8.31 -18.42 11.04
CA GLY A 121 8.97 -18.21 9.76
C GLY A 121 10.00 -17.09 9.74
N ILE A 122 10.34 -16.50 10.90
CA ILE A 122 11.48 -15.58 11.00
C ILE A 122 12.75 -16.35 11.36
N THR A 123 13.84 -16.00 10.69
CA THR A 123 15.20 -16.43 11.06
C THR A 123 16.06 -15.19 11.31
N CYS A 124 16.79 -15.21 12.42
CA CYS A 124 17.73 -14.14 12.78
C CYS A 124 19.20 -14.59 12.74
N ASP A 125 20.11 -13.63 12.65
CA ASP A 125 21.54 -13.85 12.88
C ASP A 125 21.89 -13.84 14.38
N SER A 126 23.19 -13.88 14.71
CA SER A 126 23.67 -13.87 16.10
C SER A 126 23.50 -12.54 16.84
N ASN A 127 23.10 -11.48 16.14
CA ASN A 127 22.85 -10.15 16.70
C ASN A 127 21.34 -9.83 16.71
N ASP A 128 20.48 -10.84 16.56
CA ASP A 128 19.03 -10.71 16.49
C ASP A 128 18.51 -9.90 15.29
N HIS A 129 19.31 -9.72 14.23
CA HIS A 129 18.84 -9.10 12.99
C HIS A 129 18.05 -10.09 12.14
N VAL A 130 16.96 -9.64 11.52
CA VAL A 130 16.12 -10.48 10.66
C VAL A 130 16.83 -10.76 9.33
N ILE A 131 17.26 -12.00 9.13
CA ILE A 131 17.93 -12.45 7.90
C ILE A 131 17.05 -13.29 6.98
N GLY A 132 15.95 -13.85 7.50
CA GLY A 132 15.08 -14.73 6.74
C GLY A 132 13.61 -14.55 7.11
N ILE A 133 12.76 -14.48 6.08
CA ILE A 133 11.30 -14.58 6.16
C ILE A 133 10.90 -15.76 5.26
N GLU A 134 10.50 -16.87 5.88
CA GLU A 134 10.17 -18.14 5.22
C GLU A 134 8.73 -18.54 5.55
N LEU A 135 7.80 -18.07 4.72
CA LEU A 135 6.35 -18.20 4.88
C LEU A 135 5.69 -18.91 3.70
N SER A 136 6.38 -19.87 3.09
CA SER A 136 5.79 -20.71 2.05
C SER A 136 4.54 -21.44 2.55
N ASP A 137 3.46 -21.43 1.75
CA ASP A 137 2.16 -22.06 2.06
C ASP A 137 1.58 -21.70 3.45
N ARG A 138 1.72 -20.44 3.86
CA ARG A 138 1.17 -19.94 5.14
C ARG A 138 -0.21 -19.32 5.01
N GLY A 139 -0.84 -19.42 3.85
CA GLY A 139 -2.18 -18.89 3.59
C GLY A 139 -2.25 -17.37 3.66
N LEU A 140 -1.14 -16.68 3.37
CA LEU A 140 -1.09 -15.22 3.32
C LEU A 140 -1.98 -14.68 2.19
N THR A 141 -2.73 -13.62 2.45
CA THR A 141 -3.53 -12.87 1.46
C THR A 141 -3.09 -11.39 1.45
N GLY A 142 -3.90 -10.47 0.91
CA GLY A 142 -3.53 -9.05 0.88
C GLY A 142 -2.43 -8.73 -0.13
N THR A 143 -1.59 -7.73 0.16
CA THR A 143 -0.56 -7.21 -0.75
C THR A 143 0.81 -7.14 -0.07
N LEU A 144 1.88 -7.29 -0.85
CA LEU A 144 3.23 -6.99 -0.39
C LEU A 144 3.38 -5.50 -0.08
N ILE A 145 3.97 -5.20 1.08
CA ILE A 145 4.33 -3.82 1.45
C ILE A 145 5.71 -3.48 0.90
N ASP A 146 5.94 -2.21 0.61
CA ASP A 146 7.25 -1.77 0.12
C ASP A 146 8.31 -1.86 1.20
N GLU A 147 7.90 -1.68 2.47
CA GLU A 147 8.81 -1.55 3.59
C GLU A 147 9.63 -2.81 3.89
N ILE A 148 9.20 -3.99 3.39
CA ILE A 148 10.03 -5.21 3.42
C ILE A 148 11.39 -4.97 2.75
N GLY A 149 11.44 -4.10 1.74
CA GLY A 149 12.67 -3.72 1.06
C GLY A 149 13.71 -3.06 1.96
N PHE A 150 13.33 -2.53 3.13
CA PHE A 150 14.21 -1.84 4.07
C PHE A 150 14.77 -2.71 5.18
N LEU A 151 14.42 -3.99 5.23
CA LEU A 151 15.04 -4.92 6.17
C LEU A 151 16.52 -5.10 5.78
N GLU A 152 17.41 -4.40 6.50
CA GLU A 152 18.81 -4.18 6.12
C GLU A 152 19.63 -5.47 6.03
N TYR A 153 19.21 -6.51 6.76
CA TYR A 153 19.91 -7.79 6.85
C TYR A 153 19.18 -8.92 6.13
N LEU A 154 18.03 -8.66 5.48
CA LEU A 154 17.19 -9.68 4.88
C LEU A 154 17.86 -10.34 3.67
N GLN A 155 18.21 -11.61 3.82
CA GLN A 155 18.86 -12.43 2.80
C GLN A 155 17.91 -13.42 2.15
N VAL A 156 16.88 -13.89 2.86
CA VAL A 156 15.93 -14.87 2.35
C VAL A 156 14.51 -14.34 2.49
N LEU A 157 13.78 -14.28 1.37
CA LEU A 157 12.34 -14.00 1.36
C LEU A 157 11.64 -15.09 0.54
N ASP A 158 10.98 -16.02 1.23
CA ASP A 158 10.19 -17.09 0.63
C ASP A 158 8.72 -16.92 1.03
N LEU A 159 7.94 -16.40 0.10
CA LEU A 159 6.49 -16.18 0.22
C LEU A 159 5.72 -17.06 -0.76
N SER A 160 6.35 -18.13 -1.25
CA SER A 160 5.78 -18.98 -2.28
C SER A 160 4.49 -19.68 -1.85
N ASP A 161 3.63 -20.03 -2.80
CA ASP A 161 2.41 -20.80 -2.57
C ASP A 161 1.44 -20.18 -1.56
N ASN A 162 1.31 -18.85 -1.59
CA ASN A 162 0.31 -18.10 -0.84
C ASN A 162 -0.77 -17.52 -1.79
N GLU A 163 -1.65 -16.68 -1.27
CA GLU A 163 -2.70 -15.98 -2.02
C GLU A 163 -2.45 -14.47 -2.11
N LEU A 164 -1.19 -14.03 -2.05
CA LEU A 164 -0.81 -12.62 -2.15
C LEU A 164 -1.24 -12.04 -3.50
N GLN A 165 -1.80 -10.83 -3.47
CA GLN A 165 -2.29 -10.08 -4.62
C GLN A 165 -1.50 -8.77 -4.79
N GLY A 166 -1.86 -7.99 -5.81
CA GLY A 166 -1.20 -6.71 -6.09
C GLY A 166 0.03 -6.88 -6.96
N PHE A 167 1.10 -6.14 -6.66
CA PHE A 167 2.31 -6.06 -7.47
C PHE A 167 3.54 -6.38 -6.62
N VAL A 168 4.64 -6.75 -7.27
CA VAL A 168 5.94 -6.89 -6.59
C VAL A 168 6.49 -5.48 -6.34
N PRO A 169 6.80 -5.10 -5.08
CA PRO A 169 7.32 -3.78 -4.78
C PRO A 169 8.75 -3.63 -5.33
N SER A 170 9.03 -2.48 -5.96
CA SER A 170 10.37 -2.17 -6.48
C SER A 170 11.42 -2.07 -5.38
N ASP A 171 10.97 -1.77 -4.17
CA ASP A 171 11.78 -1.47 -2.99
C ASP A 171 12.49 -2.71 -2.43
N LEU A 172 12.04 -3.93 -2.81
CA LEU A 172 12.81 -5.17 -2.61
C LEU A 172 14.22 -5.12 -3.22
N ARG A 173 14.49 -4.16 -4.13
CA ARG A 173 15.83 -3.89 -4.62
C ARG A 173 16.77 -3.29 -3.55
N TRP A 174 16.32 -2.96 -2.36
CA TRP A 174 17.20 -2.44 -1.32
C TRP A 174 17.68 -3.53 -0.38
N ALA A 175 16.80 -4.46 -0.01
CA ALA A 175 17.16 -5.64 0.79
C ALA A 175 18.33 -6.42 0.17
N PRO A 176 19.30 -6.89 0.98
CA PRO A 176 20.47 -7.64 0.51
C PRO A 176 20.14 -9.11 0.21
N LEU A 177 19.04 -9.34 -0.51
CA LEU A 177 18.52 -10.67 -0.81
C LEU A 177 19.56 -11.54 -1.52
N LYS A 178 19.55 -12.82 -1.16
CA LYS A 178 20.25 -13.93 -1.81
C LYS A 178 19.25 -14.92 -2.40
N LYS A 179 18.08 -15.08 -1.75
CA LYS A 179 16.97 -15.89 -2.24
C LYS A 179 15.67 -15.07 -2.19
N LEU A 180 14.93 -15.09 -3.30
CA LEU A 180 13.58 -14.53 -3.39
C LEU A 180 12.65 -15.54 -4.07
N ASP A 181 11.60 -15.99 -3.39
CA ASP A 181 10.56 -16.81 -4.00
C ASP A 181 9.17 -16.22 -3.71
N ILE A 182 8.51 -15.74 -4.77
CA ILE A 182 7.14 -15.19 -4.74
C ILE A 182 6.18 -16.01 -5.62
N SER A 183 6.63 -17.17 -6.10
CA SER A 183 5.89 -18.01 -7.04
C SER A 183 4.62 -18.59 -6.41
N GLY A 184 3.65 -18.99 -7.25
CA GLY A 184 2.41 -19.60 -6.75
C GLY A 184 1.45 -18.64 -6.04
N ASN A 185 1.61 -17.33 -6.24
CA ASN A 185 0.70 -16.29 -5.71
C ASN A 185 -0.28 -15.76 -6.78
N LYS A 186 -1.10 -14.77 -6.39
CA LYS A 186 -2.04 -14.03 -7.25
C LYS A 186 -1.50 -12.62 -7.63
N LEU A 187 -0.18 -12.48 -7.67
CA LEU A 187 0.52 -11.24 -8.03
C LEU A 187 0.35 -10.93 -9.52
N LYS A 188 0.16 -9.65 -9.84
CA LYS A 188 -0.08 -9.14 -11.20
C LYS A 188 1.08 -8.26 -11.66
N GLY A 189 1.05 -7.88 -12.94
CA GLY A 189 2.02 -6.98 -13.54
C GLY A 189 3.32 -7.69 -13.90
N ILE A 190 4.44 -7.01 -13.71
CA ILE A 190 5.79 -7.47 -14.07
C ILE A 190 6.70 -7.46 -12.85
N VAL A 191 7.79 -8.24 -12.91
CA VAL A 191 8.92 -8.05 -11.99
C VAL A 191 9.49 -6.64 -12.24
N PRO A 192 9.65 -5.78 -11.22
CA PRO A 192 10.21 -4.45 -11.38
C PRO A 192 11.60 -4.51 -12.05
N PRO A 193 11.87 -3.69 -13.08
CA PRO A 193 13.16 -3.72 -13.78
C PRO A 193 14.36 -3.53 -12.85
N ALA A 194 14.23 -2.69 -11.81
CA ALA A 194 15.27 -2.46 -10.83
C ALA A 194 15.62 -3.72 -10.02
N LEU A 195 14.66 -4.63 -9.81
CA LEU A 195 14.89 -5.92 -9.18
C LEU A 195 15.57 -6.90 -10.15
N CYS A 196 15.22 -6.87 -11.45
CA CYS A 196 15.87 -7.72 -12.46
C CYS A 196 17.38 -7.46 -12.62
N LEU A 197 17.85 -6.28 -12.21
CA LEU A 197 19.26 -5.88 -12.25
C LEU A 197 20.02 -6.25 -10.97
N LYS A 198 19.36 -6.83 -9.95
CA LYS A 198 20.04 -7.31 -8.74
C LYS A 198 20.95 -8.49 -9.07
N GLN A 199 22.21 -8.36 -8.72
CA GLN A 199 23.18 -9.43 -8.78
C GLN A 199 23.00 -10.39 -7.58
N ASP A 200 23.35 -11.66 -7.80
CA ASP A 200 23.40 -12.76 -6.82
C ASP A 200 22.06 -13.22 -6.23
N VAL A 201 20.95 -12.52 -6.45
CA VAL A 201 19.63 -13.02 -6.04
C VAL A 201 19.22 -14.17 -6.94
N ASN A 202 19.00 -15.37 -6.39
CA ASN A 202 18.68 -16.58 -7.15
C ASN A 202 19.72 -16.90 -8.27
N GLY A 203 20.97 -16.46 -8.10
CA GLY A 203 22.04 -16.58 -9.12
C GLY A 203 21.87 -15.67 -10.34
N ASN A 204 21.09 -14.60 -10.23
CA ASN A 204 20.92 -13.60 -11.29
C ASN A 204 22.18 -12.71 -11.46
N GLY A 205 22.48 -12.28 -12.68
CA GLY A 205 23.64 -11.42 -12.97
C GLY A 205 24.99 -12.14 -12.98
N GLU A 206 25.05 -13.44 -12.70
CA GLU A 206 26.28 -14.23 -12.84
C GLU A 206 26.75 -14.23 -14.31
N GLY A 207 27.99 -13.79 -14.56
CA GLY A 207 28.52 -13.64 -15.91
C GLY A 207 27.91 -12.49 -16.74
N GLY A 208 27.17 -11.59 -16.10
CA GLY A 208 26.53 -10.44 -16.76
C GLY A 208 25.18 -10.72 -17.42
N ASP A 209 24.62 -11.92 -17.23
CA ASP A 209 23.28 -12.29 -17.71
C ASP A 209 22.22 -11.96 -16.67
N TYR A 210 21.47 -10.88 -16.91
CA TYR A 210 20.35 -10.44 -16.07
C TYR A 210 19.03 -10.89 -16.68
N ASN A 211 18.29 -11.71 -15.94
CA ASN A 211 17.04 -12.29 -16.40
C ASN A 211 15.95 -12.17 -15.34
N CYS A 212 14.92 -11.37 -15.60
CA CYS A 212 13.75 -11.22 -14.72
C CYS A 212 13.05 -12.56 -14.41
N GLU A 213 13.14 -13.55 -15.30
CA GLU A 213 12.58 -14.88 -15.06
C GLU A 213 13.20 -15.57 -13.85
N ARG A 214 14.39 -15.16 -13.39
CA ARG A 214 15.02 -15.63 -12.14
C ARG A 214 14.21 -15.30 -10.88
N PHE A 215 13.30 -14.34 -10.97
CA PHE A 215 12.45 -13.92 -9.85
C PHE A 215 11.04 -14.47 -9.97
N ALA A 216 10.48 -14.44 -11.19
CA ALA A 216 9.18 -15.02 -11.49
C ALA A 216 8.96 -15.14 -13.00
N CYS A 217 8.26 -16.20 -13.42
CA CYS A 217 7.80 -16.32 -14.79
C CYS A 217 6.81 -15.21 -15.15
N PRO A 218 6.97 -14.53 -16.30
CA PRO A 218 6.03 -13.53 -16.78
C PRO A 218 4.60 -14.07 -16.90
N VAL A 219 3.63 -13.17 -16.79
CA VAL A 219 2.21 -13.43 -17.10
C VAL A 219 2.08 -14.13 -18.45
N GLY A 220 1.22 -15.16 -18.54
CA GLY A 220 1.08 -16.01 -19.73
C GLY A 220 2.14 -17.11 -19.88
N THR A 221 3.11 -17.19 -18.97
CA THR A 221 4.10 -18.27 -18.92
C THR A 221 4.11 -18.97 -17.57
N TYR A 222 4.69 -20.17 -17.51
CA TYR A 222 4.81 -20.95 -16.29
C TYR A 222 6.09 -21.80 -16.29
N SER A 223 6.52 -22.22 -15.12
CA SER A 223 7.50 -23.30 -14.94
C SER A 223 7.14 -24.07 -13.68
N THR A 224 7.67 -25.28 -13.45
CA THR A 224 7.31 -26.05 -12.23
C THR A 224 7.70 -25.36 -10.93
N THR A 225 8.69 -24.46 -10.98
CA THR A 225 9.14 -23.62 -9.86
C THR A 225 8.49 -22.25 -9.86
N GLY A 226 7.81 -21.86 -10.95
CA GLY A 226 7.27 -20.51 -11.14
C GLY A 226 8.32 -19.44 -11.44
N TRP A 227 9.59 -19.80 -11.52
CA TRP A 227 10.71 -18.95 -11.93
C TRP A 227 11.78 -19.82 -12.60
N TYR A 228 12.72 -19.20 -13.32
CA TYR A 228 13.82 -19.87 -14.00
C TYR A 228 15.01 -20.07 -13.05
N ASN A 229 15.28 -21.31 -12.66
CA ASN A 229 16.41 -21.68 -11.80
C ASN A 229 17.59 -22.34 -12.56
N GLY A 230 17.56 -22.30 -13.89
CA GLY A 230 18.52 -23.01 -14.76
C GLY A 230 17.95 -24.28 -15.39
N GLY A 231 18.45 -24.64 -16.58
CA GLY A 231 18.09 -25.90 -17.25
C GLY A 231 16.60 -26.00 -17.66
N SER A 232 15.88 -26.99 -17.14
CA SER A 232 14.52 -27.36 -17.58
C SER A 232 13.38 -26.52 -16.98
N SER A 233 13.67 -25.67 -15.99
CA SER A 233 12.71 -24.76 -15.33
C SER A 233 12.45 -23.46 -16.10
N LYS A 234 12.91 -23.37 -17.35
CA LYS A 234 12.64 -22.22 -18.21
C LYS A 234 11.13 -21.95 -18.30
N CYS A 235 10.75 -20.68 -18.25
CA CYS A 235 9.36 -20.27 -18.39
C CYS A 235 8.85 -20.65 -19.79
N LYS A 236 7.75 -21.39 -19.82
CA LYS A 236 7.12 -21.89 -21.05
C LYS A 236 5.79 -21.15 -21.26
N PRO A 237 5.41 -20.83 -22.51
CA PRO A 237 4.08 -20.31 -22.79
C PRO A 237 2.99 -21.25 -22.29
N CYS A 238 1.87 -20.68 -21.83
CA CYS A 238 0.66 -21.41 -21.52
C CYS A 238 -0.46 -20.94 -22.47
N ASP A 239 -1.14 -21.89 -23.13
CA ASP A 239 -2.24 -21.57 -24.04
C ASP A 239 -3.51 -21.07 -23.31
N GLY A 240 -3.56 -21.23 -21.98
CA GLY A 240 -4.57 -20.67 -21.09
C GLY A 240 -4.21 -19.27 -20.58
N ALA A 241 -5.22 -18.50 -20.16
CA ALA A 241 -4.98 -17.24 -19.48
C ALA A 241 -4.34 -17.48 -18.11
N LEU A 242 -3.04 -17.24 -17.98
CA LEU A 242 -2.36 -17.16 -16.68
C LEU A 242 -2.25 -15.69 -16.29
N PRO A 243 -3.17 -15.16 -15.46
CA PRO A 243 -3.23 -13.72 -15.17
C PRO A 243 -2.20 -13.26 -14.15
N TYR A 244 -1.43 -14.19 -13.57
CA TYR A 244 -0.55 -13.94 -12.46
C TYR A 244 0.90 -14.23 -12.82
N LEU A 245 1.79 -13.46 -12.19
CA LEU A 245 3.22 -13.62 -12.23
C LEU A 245 3.62 -14.88 -11.43
N GLY A 246 4.67 -15.57 -11.85
CA GLY A 246 5.26 -16.66 -11.06
C GLY A 246 4.46 -17.95 -11.02
N GLN A 247 3.67 -18.21 -12.06
CA GLN A 247 2.77 -19.37 -12.12
C GLN A 247 3.54 -20.69 -12.20
N LYS A 248 3.18 -21.64 -11.33
CA LYS A 248 3.82 -22.96 -11.25
C LYS A 248 3.24 -24.00 -12.21
N THR A 249 2.00 -23.78 -12.64
CA THR A 249 1.26 -24.72 -13.48
C THR A 249 0.53 -23.97 -14.59
N CYS A 250 0.41 -24.60 -15.75
CA CYS A 250 -0.49 -24.15 -16.80
C CYS A 250 -1.82 -24.87 -16.63
N SER A 251 -2.82 -24.13 -16.15
CA SER A 251 -4.20 -24.59 -16.16
C SER A 251 -4.91 -23.86 -17.30
N PRO A 252 -5.43 -24.56 -18.33
CA PRO A 252 -6.32 -23.91 -19.28
C PRO A 252 -7.51 -23.39 -18.47
N TYR A 253 -7.70 -22.08 -18.44
CA TYR A 253 -8.90 -21.48 -17.87
C TYR A 253 -10.08 -22.19 -18.51
N SER A 254 -10.78 -23.03 -17.76
CA SER A 254 -12.12 -23.43 -18.13
C SER A 254 -12.97 -22.17 -17.96
N MET A 255 -12.95 -21.29 -18.96
CA MET A 255 -14.09 -20.40 -19.15
C MET A 255 -15.31 -21.31 -19.08
N PRO A 256 -16.29 -21.06 -18.19
CA PRO A 256 -17.53 -21.79 -18.27
C PRO A 256 -18.03 -21.58 -19.70
N HIS A 257 -18.12 -22.66 -20.47
CA HIS A 257 -18.76 -22.62 -21.77
C HIS A 257 -20.15 -22.06 -21.52
N VAL A 258 -20.36 -20.79 -21.85
CA VAL A 258 -21.69 -20.27 -22.06
C VAL A 258 -22.16 -20.95 -23.34
N THR A 259 -22.65 -22.19 -23.20
CA THR A 259 -23.46 -22.78 -24.23
C THR A 259 -24.68 -21.88 -24.34
N ASN A 260 -24.83 -21.19 -25.47
CA ASN A 260 -26.11 -20.63 -25.85
C ASN A 260 -27.09 -21.79 -25.93
N ARG A 261 -27.76 -22.08 -24.80
CA ARG A 261 -28.82 -23.07 -24.76
C ARG A 261 -30.04 -22.37 -25.32
N GLU A 262 -30.41 -22.80 -26.52
CA GLU A 262 -31.65 -22.45 -27.17
C GLU A 262 -32.81 -22.55 -26.17
N LYS A 263 -33.71 -21.56 -26.26
CA LYS A 263 -34.97 -21.51 -25.52
C LYS A 263 -35.72 -22.83 -25.63
N GLY A 264 -36.14 -23.35 -24.48
CA GLY A 264 -37.27 -24.28 -24.38
C GLY A 264 -37.04 -25.41 -23.41
N GLN A 265 -37.53 -25.27 -22.17
CA GLN A 265 -38.61 -26.10 -21.63
C GLN A 265 -38.85 -25.82 -20.14
N ASP A 266 -40.14 -25.82 -19.81
CA ASP A 266 -40.81 -25.64 -18.53
C ASP A 266 -40.09 -26.19 -17.29
N LEU A 267 -40.03 -25.35 -16.25
CA LEU A 267 -39.94 -25.80 -14.86
C LEU A 267 -41.26 -25.47 -14.16
N GLY A 268 -42.03 -26.52 -13.88
CA GLY A 268 -43.22 -26.51 -13.05
C GLY A 268 -42.95 -26.17 -11.57
N PRO A 269 -43.99 -26.23 -10.72
CA PRO A 269 -44.22 -25.29 -9.63
C PRO A 269 -43.50 -25.69 -8.33
N ILE A 270 -42.26 -25.25 -8.15
CA ILE A 270 -41.58 -25.31 -6.84
C ILE A 270 -41.01 -23.94 -6.41
N PHE A 271 -40.79 -23.01 -7.34
CA PHE A 271 -40.15 -21.72 -7.03
C PHE A 271 -41.08 -20.58 -6.60
N VAL A 272 -42.40 -20.70 -6.74
CA VAL A 272 -43.35 -19.62 -6.37
C VAL A 272 -43.63 -19.58 -4.86
N GLY A 273 -43.37 -20.67 -4.12
CA GLY A 273 -43.60 -20.72 -2.67
C GLY A 273 -42.51 -20.04 -1.84
N ILE A 274 -41.25 -20.15 -2.24
CA ILE A 274 -40.11 -19.69 -1.41
C ILE A 274 -39.97 -18.16 -1.47
N THR A 275 -40.25 -17.54 -2.62
CA THR A 275 -40.20 -16.09 -2.78
C THR A 275 -41.32 -15.38 -2.02
N ALA A 276 -42.53 -15.96 -1.97
CA ALA A 276 -43.65 -15.40 -1.19
C ALA A 276 -43.39 -15.46 0.33
N PHE A 277 -42.77 -16.53 0.83
CA PHE A 277 -42.46 -16.68 2.26
C PHE A 277 -41.38 -15.70 2.76
N VAL A 278 -40.36 -15.43 1.95
CA VAL A 278 -39.28 -14.50 2.30
C VAL A 278 -39.77 -13.04 2.29
N VAL A 279 -40.65 -12.68 1.35
CA VAL A 279 -41.23 -11.33 1.28
C VAL A 279 -42.22 -11.07 2.43
N ALA A 280 -43.01 -12.07 2.83
CA ALA A 280 -43.93 -11.94 3.96
C ALA A 280 -43.20 -11.80 5.31
N SER A 281 -42.09 -12.51 5.51
CA SER A 281 -41.29 -12.44 6.74
C SER A 281 -40.51 -11.13 6.89
N LEU A 282 -39.99 -10.57 5.78
CA LEU A 282 -39.38 -9.22 5.78
C LEU A 282 -40.40 -8.11 6.07
N SER A 283 -41.64 -8.25 5.59
CA SER A 283 -42.70 -7.26 5.79
C SER A 283 -43.16 -7.19 7.25
N ILE A 284 -43.20 -8.33 7.96
CA ILE A 284 -43.58 -8.40 9.38
C ILE A 284 -42.50 -7.79 10.29
N LEU A 285 -41.21 -7.99 9.95
CA LEU A 285 -40.08 -7.40 10.67
C LEU A 285 -40.05 -5.87 10.54
N LEU A 286 -40.30 -5.35 9.34
CA LEU A 286 -40.41 -3.90 9.09
C LEU A 286 -41.59 -3.27 9.86
N PHE A 287 -42.75 -3.92 9.90
CA PHE A 287 -43.92 -3.42 10.64
C PHE A 287 -43.67 -3.39 12.16
N SER A 288 -42.96 -4.38 12.70
CA SER A 288 -42.61 -4.48 14.12
C SER A 288 -41.60 -3.38 14.55
N LEU A 289 -40.63 -3.07 13.69
CA LEU A 289 -39.65 -2.00 13.92
C LEU A 289 -40.31 -0.61 13.87
N VAL A 290 -41.21 -0.37 12.90
CA VAL A 290 -41.95 0.90 12.78
C VAL A 290 -42.90 1.11 13.96
N SER A 291 -43.56 0.05 14.45
CA SER A 291 -44.40 0.10 15.66
C SER A 291 -43.59 0.46 16.92
N SER A 292 -42.41 -0.13 17.10
CA SER A 292 -41.50 0.16 18.22
C SER A 292 -41.01 1.61 18.21
N MET A 293 -40.69 2.15 17.03
CA MET A 293 -40.32 3.55 16.87
C MET A 293 -41.49 4.52 17.11
N ARG A 294 -42.71 4.17 16.71
CA ARG A 294 -43.93 4.97 16.99
C ARG A 294 -44.23 5.03 18.49
N LYS A 295 -44.08 3.91 19.19
CA LYS A 295 -44.32 3.82 20.65
C LYS A 295 -43.30 4.63 21.47
N ARG A 296 -42.06 4.77 20.99
CA ARG A 296 -41.06 5.68 21.60
C ARG A 296 -41.37 7.17 21.36
N ARG A 297 -42.07 7.51 20.27
CA ARG A 297 -42.38 8.91 19.90
C ARG A 297 -43.59 9.47 20.65
N GLU A 298 -44.47 8.61 21.16
CA GLU A 298 -45.65 9.00 21.95
C GLU A 298 -45.35 9.15 23.46
N GLY A 299 -44.21 8.63 23.95
CA GLY A 299 -43.80 8.70 25.36
C GLY A 299 -43.09 10.00 25.77
N SER A 300 -42.78 10.89 24.84
CA SER A 300 -42.01 12.12 25.09
C SER A 300 -42.83 13.37 24.73
N LYS A 301 -43.93 13.60 25.45
CA LYS A 301 -44.63 14.90 25.51
C LYS A 301 -45.15 15.12 26.93
N LEU A 302 -44.48 15.99 27.70
CA LEU A 302 -45.06 16.96 28.66
C LEU A 302 -43.98 17.53 29.60
N LEU A 303 -43.65 18.82 29.46
CA LEU A 303 -43.72 19.91 30.47
C LEU A 303 -42.84 21.15 30.05
N PRO A 304 -43.14 22.37 30.53
CA PRO A 304 -43.55 23.49 29.66
C PRO A 304 -42.53 24.64 29.51
N GLN A 305 -42.86 25.55 28.59
CA GLN A 305 -42.19 26.83 28.29
C GLN A 305 -42.29 27.84 29.44
N SER A 306 -41.21 28.59 29.66
CA SER A 306 -41.23 29.94 30.23
C SER A 306 -40.48 30.91 29.29
N GLU A 307 -41.08 32.08 29.12
CA GLU A 307 -40.73 33.19 28.23
C GLU A 307 -39.33 33.78 28.48
N ILE A 308 -38.67 34.25 27.41
CA ILE A 308 -37.63 35.29 27.52
C ILE A 308 -37.90 36.34 26.44
N GLU A 309 -38.16 37.55 26.93
CA GLU A 309 -38.34 38.79 26.19
C GLU A 309 -37.06 39.22 25.47
N SER A 310 -37.28 39.89 24.35
CA SER A 310 -36.30 40.66 23.59
C SER A 310 -35.77 41.85 24.40
N HIS A 311 -34.44 41.99 24.49
CA HIS A 311 -33.82 43.29 24.72
C HIS A 311 -32.56 43.47 23.88
N GLU A 312 -32.62 44.54 23.08
CA GLU A 312 -31.58 45.20 22.31
C GLU A 312 -30.53 45.83 23.24
N PHE A 313 -29.23 45.66 22.97
CA PHE A 313 -28.18 46.57 23.49
C PHE A 313 -26.93 46.59 22.60
N GLN A 314 -26.39 47.80 22.46
CA GLN A 314 -25.35 48.29 21.55
C GLN A 314 -23.90 47.87 21.90
N PRO A 315 -22.93 48.07 20.97
CA PRO A 315 -21.61 47.45 21.03
C PRO A 315 -20.63 48.24 21.91
N ASN A 316 -19.68 47.55 22.54
CA ASN A 316 -18.48 48.18 23.09
C ASN A 316 -17.22 47.38 22.74
N THR A 317 -16.31 48.08 22.09
CA THR A 317 -14.89 47.77 21.88
C THR A 317 -14.11 47.73 23.19
N ILE A 318 -13.36 46.66 23.45
CA ILE A 318 -12.07 46.67 24.16
C ILE A 318 -11.21 45.55 23.56
N GLY A 319 -10.00 45.88 23.09
CA GLY A 319 -8.98 44.91 22.69
C GLY A 319 -8.10 44.50 23.87
N VAL A 320 -7.42 43.36 23.72
CA VAL A 320 -6.05 43.03 24.18
C VAL A 320 -5.73 41.60 23.71
N SER A 321 -4.43 41.37 23.59
CA SER A 321 -3.60 40.42 22.86
C SER A 321 -3.57 38.93 23.29
N ASP A 322 -2.86 38.17 22.43
CA ASP A 322 -2.10 36.92 22.65
C ASP A 322 -2.79 35.52 22.56
N LEU A 323 -2.63 34.90 21.36
CA LEU A 323 -2.32 33.50 20.93
C LEU A 323 -2.93 32.25 21.64
N PRO A 324 -2.90 31.03 21.04
CA PRO A 324 -3.14 30.58 19.65
C PRO A 324 -4.13 29.37 19.58
N GLY A 325 -4.65 29.01 18.41
CA GLY A 325 -5.47 27.78 18.28
C GLY A 325 -6.05 27.49 16.89
N SER A 326 -5.37 26.58 16.18
CA SER A 326 -5.89 25.57 15.22
C SER A 326 -7.18 25.84 14.43
N GLU A 327 -7.04 25.95 13.11
CA GLU A 327 -8.05 25.39 12.19
C GLU A 327 -7.35 24.49 11.16
N ASN A 328 -7.72 23.20 11.23
CA ASN A 328 -7.53 22.21 10.19
C ASN A 328 -8.25 22.66 8.91
N GLN A 329 -7.51 22.90 7.84
CA GLN A 329 -8.06 22.80 6.48
C GLN A 329 -7.11 21.95 5.63
N ALA A 330 -7.46 20.66 5.50
CA ALA A 330 -6.97 19.83 4.43
C ALA A 330 -7.51 20.38 3.10
N LEU A 331 -6.68 21.16 2.38
CA LEU A 331 -6.97 21.59 1.03
C LEU A 331 -6.49 20.51 0.05
N THR A 332 -7.38 19.60 -0.31
CA THR A 332 -7.22 18.78 -1.51
C THR A 332 -7.43 19.70 -2.72
N ARG A 333 -6.35 20.20 -3.34
CA ARG A 333 -6.45 20.91 -4.63
C ARG A 333 -6.34 19.91 -5.78
N HIS A 334 -7.40 19.84 -6.56
CA HIS A 334 -7.37 19.31 -7.93
C HIS A 334 -6.57 20.26 -8.81
N TRP A 335 -5.60 19.74 -9.55
CA TRP A 335 -4.88 20.48 -10.57
C TRP A 335 -5.59 20.33 -11.92
N GLU A 336 -6.09 21.43 -12.47
CA GLU A 336 -6.49 21.53 -13.87
C GLU A 336 -5.23 21.69 -14.73
N ILE A 337 -5.05 20.79 -15.70
CA ILE A 337 -4.02 20.91 -16.73
C ILE A 337 -4.54 21.91 -17.77
N GLY A 338 -3.91 23.07 -17.87
CA GLY A 338 -4.12 24.03 -18.95
C GLY A 338 -3.19 23.76 -20.13
N ASP A 339 -3.72 23.92 -21.34
CA ASP A 339 -3.13 23.64 -22.67
C ASP A 339 -1.77 24.32 -22.96
#